data_AF-A0A9W8XJ85-F1
#
_entry.id   AF-A0A9W8XJ85-F1
#
_cell.length_a   1.000
_cell.length_b   1.000
_cell.length_c   1.000
_cell.angle_alpha   90.00
_cell.angle_beta   90.00
_cell.angle_gamma   90.00
#
_symmetry.space_group_name_H-M   'P 1'
#
loop_
_entity.id
_entity.type
_entity.pdbx_description
1 polymer ?
#
loop_
_entity_poly.entity_id
_entity_poly.type
_entity_poly.pdbx_seq_one_letter_code
_entity_poly.pdbx_strand_id
1 'polypeptide(L)'
;MPRHFVPSQTALAARYLNLLGSRPPEEQPFATMGSWVESIPSRIGKNPTLDLAIEYLITSFDVYRDPTFSSHRTALATKAKALRELQLAIGNEKTRRSYDTAVATKIHFMAEVFMGIKSLFHAIHAAGLSDILQAGPVTDPDKDHFWSFLENTYFDDVSEAMVASRTSVYDQEVYLEMTSPAAIPMDAPAVFRASVALMHVYIQVPRLICLVRHASNYPEDSRTLAAAVALAESLWSLLPSDVMEEVIQAAVTIIDIPPSPEIAEIVPNSYHFNSVENSTLISRFWKLQVSLSGIIQTLYQNYPAECASSFLPALPFVERTDAEAATELARCIHYALTICPHLPLVPLRIYTTFQISLGTWYRIIRRITASNRALPPDPDPAVTAYFDEQLSHARRMEQFVSDQSNNVHRIWNIPRVNKRFLRAAAIDMAGGPIPDWMPIRINFESEDGAMIMKMEYDVAGCLYEEITGFDNGTGGWVRKTRTTSPFRPETSDQKPGKGFPTGFGNGPAKYWGYAPEETFAEDMSNVSTGSIPQTFADLSSDSEDETST
;
A
#
# COMPACT_ATOMS: atom_id res chain seq x y z
N MET A 1 4.60 34.42 -31.39
CA MET A 1 4.91 33.19 -30.64
C MET A 1 5.40 33.59 -29.26
N PRO A 2 4.82 33.09 -28.15
CA PRO A 2 5.39 33.30 -26.82
C PRO A 2 6.72 32.52 -26.76
N ARG A 3 7.80 33.18 -26.35
CA ARG A 3 9.07 32.51 -26.06
C ARG A 3 8.82 31.57 -24.87
N HIS A 4 8.76 30.27 -25.13
CA HIS A 4 8.80 29.29 -24.06
C HIS A 4 10.14 29.46 -23.33
N PHE A 5 10.06 29.97 -22.09
CA PHE A 5 11.21 30.06 -21.20
C PHE A 5 11.55 28.63 -20.80
N VAL A 6 12.54 28.03 -21.48
CA VAL A 6 13.15 26.79 -21.00
C VAL A 6 13.98 27.21 -19.78
N PRO A 7 13.68 26.73 -18.56
CA PRO A 7 14.56 26.97 -17.43
C PRO A 7 15.97 26.52 -17.82
N SER A 8 17.00 27.29 -17.50
CA SER A 8 18.36 26.78 -17.66
C SER A 8 18.47 25.45 -16.90
N GLN A 9 19.18 24.46 -17.44
CA GLN A 9 19.36 23.15 -16.80
C GLN A 9 19.84 23.30 -15.34
N THR A 10 20.71 24.29 -15.09
CA THR A 10 21.17 24.71 -13.77
C THR A 10 20.03 25.16 -12.84
N ALA A 11 19.03 25.89 -13.35
CA ALA A 11 17.88 26.34 -12.56
C ALA A 11 16.93 25.18 -12.21
N LEU A 12 16.71 24.22 -13.12
CA LEU A 12 15.89 23.04 -12.81
C LEU A 12 16.55 22.16 -11.74
N ALA A 13 17.86 21.92 -11.87
CA ALA A 13 18.64 21.19 -10.87
C ALA A 13 18.61 21.88 -9.50
N ALA A 14 18.79 23.22 -9.45
CA ALA A 14 18.69 23.96 -8.20
C ALA A 14 17.30 23.88 -7.55
N ARG A 15 16.22 23.93 -8.35
CA ARG A 15 14.84 23.77 -7.85
C ARG A 15 14.59 22.35 -7.33
N TYR A 16 15.12 21.33 -8.00
CA TYR A 16 15.03 19.94 -7.54
C TYR A 16 15.79 19.74 -6.22
N LEU A 17 17.02 20.23 -6.11
CA LEU A 17 17.78 20.20 -4.85
C LEU A 17 17.06 20.94 -3.72
N ASN A 18 16.40 22.07 -4.02
CA ASN A 18 15.59 22.78 -3.05
C ASN A 18 14.33 21.99 -2.61
N LEU A 19 13.80 21.11 -3.47
CA LEU A 19 12.71 20.20 -3.10
C LEU A 19 13.18 19.13 -2.11
N LEU A 20 14.40 18.61 -2.25
CA LEU A 20 15.01 17.77 -1.23
C LEU A 20 15.23 18.58 0.06
N GLY A 21 15.63 19.84 -0.05
CA GLY A 21 15.85 20.71 1.11
C GLY A 21 17.16 20.40 1.83
N SER A 22 17.35 20.98 3.02
CA SER A 22 18.64 20.99 3.74
C SER A 22 18.75 19.97 4.87
N ARG A 23 17.81 19.02 4.96
CA ARG A 23 17.86 17.99 5.99
C ARG A 23 19.03 17.03 5.74
N PRO A 24 19.61 16.42 6.79
CA PRO A 24 20.53 15.32 6.62
C PRO A 24 19.90 14.20 5.78
N PRO A 25 20.67 13.50 4.92
CA PRO A 25 20.15 12.42 4.07
C PRO A 25 19.35 11.37 4.84
N GLU A 26 19.78 11.05 6.07
CA GLU A 26 19.14 10.06 6.94
C GLU A 26 17.72 10.44 7.38
N GLU A 27 17.41 11.73 7.49
CA GLU A 27 16.08 12.24 7.87
C GLU A 27 15.26 12.71 6.66
N GLN A 28 15.81 12.63 5.46
CA GLN A 28 15.19 13.13 4.25
C GLN A 28 13.92 12.31 3.94
N PRO A 29 12.70 12.90 3.95
CA PRO A 29 11.47 12.15 3.65
C PRO A 29 11.44 11.53 2.24
N PHE A 30 12.16 12.11 1.28
CA PHE A 30 12.33 11.52 -0.06
C PHE A 30 13.20 10.26 -0.08
N ALA A 31 13.96 9.98 0.97
CA ALA A 31 14.70 8.72 1.11
C ALA A 31 13.77 7.50 1.22
N THR A 32 12.47 7.70 1.49
CA THR A 32 11.44 6.64 1.31
C THR A 32 11.35 6.09 -0.10
N MET A 33 11.86 6.84 -1.08
CA MET A 33 11.95 6.45 -2.48
C MET A 33 13.27 5.77 -2.80
N GLY A 34 14.28 5.85 -1.92
CA GLY A 34 15.62 5.31 -2.12
C GLY A 34 16.60 6.26 -2.82
N SER A 35 17.90 6.01 -2.66
CA SER A 35 19.02 6.78 -3.21
C SER A 35 18.96 7.16 -4.70
N TRP A 36 18.15 6.53 -5.57
CA TRP A 36 18.06 6.95 -6.98
C TRP A 36 17.59 8.40 -7.15
N VAL A 37 16.88 8.96 -6.16
CA VAL A 37 16.51 10.37 -6.15
C VAL A 37 17.73 11.30 -6.11
N GLU A 38 18.85 10.85 -5.53
CA GLU A 38 20.10 11.60 -5.46
C GLU A 38 20.83 11.65 -6.82
N SER A 39 20.55 10.69 -7.70
CA SER A 39 21.13 10.64 -9.06
C SER A 39 20.51 11.67 -10.00
N ILE A 40 19.29 12.16 -9.71
CA ILE A 40 18.49 13.01 -10.59
C ILE A 40 19.22 14.29 -11.03
N PRO A 41 19.88 15.08 -10.14
CA PRO A 41 20.59 16.29 -10.55
C PRO A 41 21.62 16.05 -11.66
N SER A 42 22.31 14.90 -11.64
CA SER A 42 23.33 14.54 -12.64
C SER A 42 22.74 14.16 -14.00
N ARG A 43 21.43 13.91 -14.05
CA ARG A 43 20.67 13.48 -15.24
C ARG A 43 19.92 14.62 -15.92
N ILE A 44 19.66 15.71 -15.19
CA ILE A 44 18.97 16.89 -15.73
C ILE A 44 19.71 17.42 -16.96
N GLY A 45 18.96 17.65 -18.04
CA GLY A 45 19.48 18.14 -19.31
C GLY A 45 19.93 17.06 -20.29
N LYS A 46 19.96 15.78 -19.88
CA LYS A 46 20.32 14.64 -20.75
C LYS A 46 19.12 14.03 -21.46
N ASN A 47 17.94 14.07 -20.83
CA ASN A 47 16.74 13.44 -21.35
C ASN A 47 15.50 14.35 -21.15
N PRO A 48 14.83 14.80 -22.22
CA PRO A 48 13.71 15.73 -22.11
C PRO A 48 12.49 15.14 -21.38
N THR A 49 12.27 13.83 -21.49
CA THR A 49 11.19 13.13 -20.78
C THR A 49 11.40 13.22 -19.27
N LEU A 50 12.63 13.01 -18.82
CA LEU A 50 12.99 13.11 -17.41
C LEU A 50 12.91 14.56 -16.91
N ASP A 51 13.45 15.52 -17.66
CA ASP A 51 13.43 16.94 -17.29
C ASP A 51 12.00 17.46 -17.08
N LEU A 52 11.08 17.12 -17.99
CA LEU A 52 9.68 17.54 -17.89
C LEU A 52 8.95 16.84 -16.73
N ALA A 53 9.25 15.57 -16.45
CA ALA A 53 8.72 14.87 -15.29
C ALA A 53 9.17 15.54 -13.98
N ILE A 54 10.45 15.95 -13.89
CA ILE A 54 10.99 16.68 -12.74
C ILE A 54 10.31 18.04 -12.58
N GLU A 55 10.12 18.79 -13.68
CA GLU A 55 9.38 20.05 -13.64
C GLU A 55 7.96 19.85 -13.11
N TYR A 56 7.29 18.79 -13.57
CA TYR A 56 5.95 18.43 -13.08
C TYR A 56 5.98 18.12 -11.58
N LEU A 57 6.88 17.26 -11.12
CA LEU A 57 7.05 16.94 -9.69
C LEU A 57 7.22 18.18 -8.82
N ILE A 58 8.10 19.11 -9.21
CA ILE A 58 8.34 20.35 -8.45
C ILE A 58 7.05 21.17 -8.35
N THR A 59 6.32 21.33 -9.47
CA THR A 59 5.05 22.08 -9.45
C THR A 59 3.94 21.37 -8.67
N SER A 60 3.92 20.04 -8.65
CA SER A 60 3.00 19.26 -7.81
C SER A 60 3.33 19.38 -6.33
N PHE A 61 4.62 19.43 -5.99
CA PHE A 61 5.05 19.69 -4.62
C PHE A 61 4.64 21.10 -4.15
N ASP A 62 4.71 22.11 -5.04
CA ASP A 62 4.19 23.45 -4.74
C ASP A 62 2.68 23.44 -4.47
N VAL A 63 1.90 22.63 -5.20
CA VAL A 63 0.47 22.42 -4.94
C VAL A 63 0.23 21.78 -3.58
N TYR A 64 0.99 20.76 -3.23
CA TYR A 64 0.89 20.09 -1.93
C TYR A 64 1.17 21.07 -0.78
N ARG A 65 2.21 21.89 -0.91
CA ARG A 65 2.63 22.86 0.11
C ARG A 65 1.66 24.05 0.23
N ASP A 66 1.17 24.56 -0.89
CA ASP A 66 0.27 25.71 -0.96
C ASP A 66 -0.77 25.53 -2.09
N PRO A 67 -1.95 24.96 -1.77
CA PRO A 67 -2.97 24.55 -2.75
C PRO A 67 -3.78 25.75 -3.29
N THR A 68 -3.10 26.70 -3.93
CA THR A 68 -3.75 27.83 -4.63
C THR A 68 -4.28 27.41 -6.00
N PHE A 69 -5.32 28.11 -6.49
CA PHE A 69 -5.81 27.91 -7.86
C PHE A 69 -4.69 28.07 -8.92
N SER A 70 -3.78 29.02 -8.70
CA SER A 70 -2.62 29.28 -9.57
C SER A 70 -1.59 28.15 -9.58
N SER A 71 -1.25 27.58 -8.42
CA SER A 71 -0.31 26.45 -8.35
C SER A 71 -0.92 25.23 -9.01
N HIS A 72 -2.20 24.93 -8.76
CA HIS A 72 -2.94 23.86 -9.42
C HIS A 72 -2.94 24.00 -10.95
N ARG A 73 -3.28 25.18 -11.46
CA ARG A 73 -3.28 25.44 -12.91
C ARG A 73 -1.90 25.25 -13.53
N THR A 74 -0.85 25.67 -12.83
CA THR A 74 0.54 25.53 -13.29
C THR A 74 0.94 24.05 -13.34
N ALA A 75 0.66 23.30 -12.28
CA ALA A 75 0.96 21.87 -12.20
C ALA A 75 0.19 21.06 -13.26
N LEU A 76 -1.06 21.41 -13.56
CA LEU A 76 -1.81 20.76 -14.65
C LEU A 76 -1.20 21.06 -16.03
N ALA A 77 -0.67 22.27 -16.23
CA ALA A 77 -0.01 22.65 -17.47
C ALA A 77 1.38 22.01 -17.65
N THR A 78 2.11 21.74 -16.56
CA THR A 78 3.37 20.98 -16.62
C THR A 78 3.10 19.49 -16.78
N LYS A 79 2.11 18.92 -16.06
CA LYS A 79 1.58 17.57 -16.26
C LYS A 79 1.31 17.29 -17.73
N ALA A 80 0.65 18.24 -18.41
CA ALA A 80 0.37 18.19 -19.85
C ALA A 80 1.57 17.80 -20.72
N LYS A 81 2.64 18.56 -20.52
CA LYS A 81 3.83 18.52 -21.35
C LYS A 81 4.62 17.27 -21.00
N ALA A 82 4.77 17.00 -19.72
CA ALA A 82 5.47 15.82 -19.21
C ALA A 82 4.80 14.52 -19.68
N LEU A 83 3.47 14.41 -19.57
CA LEU A 83 2.74 13.24 -20.07
C LEU A 83 2.87 13.06 -21.58
N ARG A 84 2.81 14.15 -22.36
CA ARG A 84 2.97 14.08 -23.81
C ARG A 84 4.36 13.54 -24.18
N GLU A 85 5.40 14.04 -23.52
CA GLU A 85 6.77 13.59 -23.77
C GLU A 85 6.98 12.14 -23.32
N LEU A 86 6.41 11.75 -22.18
CA LEU A 86 6.44 10.37 -21.69
C LEU A 86 5.74 9.42 -22.67
N GLN A 87 4.59 9.81 -23.23
CA GLN A 87 3.88 9.02 -24.25
C GLN A 87 4.72 8.84 -25.52
N LEU A 88 5.42 9.89 -25.97
CA LEU A 88 6.34 9.78 -27.11
C LEU A 88 7.50 8.83 -26.81
N ALA A 89 8.08 8.90 -25.61
CA ALA A 89 9.16 8.02 -25.19
C ALA A 89 8.71 6.55 -25.09
N ILE A 90 7.53 6.29 -24.54
CA ILE A 90 6.94 4.95 -24.43
C ILE A 90 6.55 4.39 -25.81
N GLY A 91 6.05 5.24 -26.71
CA GLY A 91 5.68 4.85 -28.07
C GLY A 91 6.85 4.51 -28.99
N ASN A 92 8.08 4.86 -28.60
CA ASN A 92 9.30 4.59 -29.35
C ASN A 92 10.05 3.40 -28.75
N GLU A 93 10.22 2.34 -29.54
CA GLU A 93 10.85 1.08 -29.13
C GLU A 93 12.24 1.25 -28.49
N LYS A 94 13.03 2.23 -28.95
CA LYS A 94 14.38 2.48 -28.43
C LYS A 94 14.37 3.11 -27.05
N THR A 95 13.42 3.98 -26.77
CA THR A 95 13.36 4.76 -25.53
C THR A 95 12.42 4.16 -24.50
N ARG A 96 11.44 3.35 -24.93
CA ARG A 96 10.41 2.73 -24.07
C ARG A 96 10.99 2.04 -22.85
N ARG A 97 12.13 1.35 -23.03
CA ARG A 97 12.81 0.59 -21.98
C ARG A 97 14.07 1.26 -21.46
N SER A 98 14.26 2.56 -21.69
CA SER A 98 15.39 3.30 -21.10
C SER A 98 15.18 3.51 -19.61
N TYR A 99 16.28 3.50 -18.84
CA TYR A 99 16.24 3.82 -17.42
C TYR A 99 15.58 5.19 -17.17
N ASP A 100 15.89 6.20 -17.98
CA ASP A 100 15.29 7.53 -17.85
C ASP A 100 13.77 7.54 -18.05
N THR A 101 13.22 6.68 -18.94
CA THR A 101 11.77 6.56 -19.12
C THR A 101 11.11 5.89 -17.91
N ALA A 102 11.75 4.87 -17.34
CA ALA A 102 11.27 4.23 -16.12
C ALA A 102 11.30 5.21 -14.92
N VAL A 103 12.41 5.94 -14.76
CA VAL A 103 12.56 7.00 -13.74
C VAL A 103 11.54 8.11 -13.94
N ALA A 104 11.35 8.61 -15.16
CA ALA A 104 10.34 9.62 -15.45
C ALA A 104 8.93 9.13 -15.09
N THR A 105 8.60 7.85 -15.39
CA THR A 105 7.32 7.24 -15.00
C THR A 105 7.15 7.20 -13.47
N LYS A 106 8.20 6.85 -12.71
CA LYS A 106 8.17 6.87 -11.24
C LYS A 106 8.06 8.29 -10.68
N ILE A 107 8.68 9.27 -11.32
CA ILE A 107 8.54 10.69 -10.95
C ILE A 107 7.12 11.19 -11.19
N HIS A 108 6.47 10.75 -12.29
CA HIS A 108 5.06 11.00 -12.53
C HIS A 108 4.17 10.39 -11.43
N PHE A 109 4.43 9.15 -11.01
CA PHE A 109 3.76 8.54 -9.86
C PHE A 109 3.85 9.45 -8.62
N MET A 110 5.05 9.93 -8.28
CA MET A 110 5.27 10.81 -7.12
C MET A 110 4.52 12.15 -7.26
N ALA A 111 4.56 12.75 -8.45
CA ALA A 111 3.88 14.01 -8.71
C ALA A 111 2.36 13.89 -8.51
N GLU A 112 1.74 12.79 -8.98
CA GLU A 112 0.31 12.54 -8.77
C GLU A 112 -0.05 12.32 -7.29
N VAL A 113 0.84 11.73 -6.48
CA VAL A 113 0.63 11.63 -5.03
C VAL A 113 0.51 13.03 -4.41
N PHE A 114 1.39 13.97 -4.79
CA PHE A 114 1.34 15.36 -4.32
C PHE A 114 0.15 16.15 -4.87
N MET A 115 -0.31 15.86 -6.09
CA MET A 115 -1.52 16.47 -6.64
C MET A 115 -2.80 16.02 -5.92
N GLY A 116 -2.73 14.89 -5.21
CA GLY A 116 -3.82 14.36 -4.41
C GLY A 116 -3.91 12.84 -4.55
N ILE A 117 -3.39 12.13 -3.56
CA ILE A 117 -3.37 10.66 -3.51
C ILE A 117 -4.76 10.01 -3.71
N LYS A 118 -5.84 10.64 -3.22
CA LYS A 118 -7.21 10.15 -3.38
C LYS A 118 -7.72 10.08 -4.82
N SER A 119 -7.04 10.73 -5.77
CA SER A 119 -7.41 10.66 -7.19
C SER A 119 -7.04 9.33 -7.85
N LEU A 120 -6.16 8.55 -7.22
CA LEU A 120 -5.61 7.29 -7.73
C LEU A 120 -4.90 7.40 -9.09
N PHE A 121 -4.61 8.61 -9.59
CA PHE A 121 -3.89 8.77 -10.87
C PHE A 121 -2.48 8.20 -10.83
N HIS A 122 -1.86 8.18 -9.65
CA HIS A 122 -0.56 7.53 -9.44
C HIS A 122 -0.59 6.03 -9.82
N ALA A 123 -1.72 5.34 -9.66
CA ALA A 123 -1.84 3.92 -9.97
C ALA A 123 -1.62 3.61 -11.46
N ILE A 124 -1.98 4.54 -12.37
CA ILE A 124 -1.70 4.41 -13.81
C ILE A 124 -0.19 4.33 -14.06
N HIS A 125 0.57 5.17 -13.37
CA HIS A 125 2.02 5.21 -13.50
C HIS A 125 2.70 4.00 -12.87
N ALA A 126 2.15 3.48 -11.76
CA ALA A 126 2.59 2.21 -11.20
C ALA A 126 2.39 1.06 -12.19
N ALA A 127 1.20 0.95 -12.80
CA ALA A 127 0.89 -0.07 -13.80
C ALA A 127 1.78 0.05 -15.05
N GLY A 128 1.90 1.26 -15.61
CA GLY A 128 2.77 1.49 -16.77
C GLY A 128 4.24 1.20 -16.49
N LEU A 129 4.70 1.44 -15.25
CA LEU A 129 6.06 1.10 -14.83
C LEU A 129 6.25 -0.41 -14.67
N SER A 130 5.27 -1.12 -14.09
CA SER A 130 5.24 -2.58 -14.08
C SER A 130 5.32 -3.15 -15.50
N ASP A 131 4.58 -2.60 -16.47
CA ASP A 131 4.63 -3.06 -17.87
C ASP A 131 6.01 -2.86 -18.52
N ILE A 132 6.69 -1.73 -18.23
CA ILE A 132 8.05 -1.47 -18.72
C ILE A 132 9.03 -2.50 -18.15
N LEU A 133 8.92 -2.79 -16.85
CA LEU A 133 9.85 -3.66 -16.12
C LEU A 133 9.51 -5.15 -16.31
N GLN A 134 8.27 -5.50 -16.64
CA GLN A 134 7.86 -6.87 -16.94
C GLN A 134 8.63 -7.44 -18.14
N ALA A 135 9.01 -6.61 -19.11
CA ALA A 135 9.79 -7.02 -20.27
C ALA A 135 11.27 -7.36 -19.94
N GLY A 136 11.67 -7.20 -18.66
CA GLY A 136 13.02 -7.41 -18.13
C GLY A 136 13.74 -6.09 -17.80
N PRO A 137 15.05 -6.15 -17.49
CA PRO A 137 15.83 -4.98 -17.11
C PRO A 137 15.78 -3.85 -18.13
N VAL A 138 15.88 -2.61 -17.65
CA VAL A 138 15.94 -1.42 -18.50
C VAL A 138 17.32 -1.28 -19.15
N THR A 139 17.34 -0.59 -20.28
CA THR A 139 18.57 -0.21 -21.01
C THR A 139 19.25 0.99 -20.33
N ASP A 140 20.58 0.97 -20.34
CA ASP A 140 21.46 1.97 -19.72
C ASP A 140 21.11 2.30 -18.26
N PRO A 141 20.98 1.29 -17.37
CA PRO A 141 20.65 1.51 -15.97
C PRO A 141 21.75 2.30 -15.25
N ASP A 142 21.34 3.12 -14.29
CA ASP A 142 22.26 3.68 -13.32
C ASP A 142 22.84 2.56 -12.45
N LYS A 143 24.09 2.16 -12.66
CA LYS A 143 24.63 1.00 -11.95
C LYS A 143 24.65 1.18 -10.43
N ASP A 144 24.80 2.42 -9.97
CA ASP A 144 24.93 2.75 -8.56
C ASP A 144 23.54 2.82 -7.88
N HIS A 145 22.50 3.18 -8.64
CA HIS A 145 21.18 3.47 -8.10
C HIS A 145 20.05 2.56 -8.61
N PHE A 146 20.30 1.70 -9.60
CA PHE A 146 19.28 0.86 -10.23
C PHE A 146 18.61 -0.07 -9.24
N TRP A 147 19.38 -0.67 -8.32
CA TRP A 147 18.81 -1.53 -7.28
C TRP A 147 17.89 -0.76 -6.34
N SER A 148 18.28 0.45 -5.92
CA SER A 148 17.44 1.31 -5.10
C SER A 148 16.14 1.72 -5.82
N PHE A 149 16.22 2.00 -7.12
CA PHE A 149 15.06 2.27 -7.97
C PHE A 149 14.12 1.05 -8.07
N LEU A 150 14.68 -0.12 -8.35
CA LEU A 150 13.94 -1.36 -8.49
C LEU A 150 13.26 -1.74 -7.17
N GLU A 151 13.98 -1.64 -6.05
CA GLU A 151 13.49 -1.90 -4.71
C GLU A 151 12.22 -1.09 -4.39
N ASN A 152 12.22 0.19 -4.77
CA ASN A 152 11.09 1.09 -4.53
C ASN A 152 9.96 0.99 -5.55
N THR A 153 10.11 0.11 -6.53
CA THR A 153 9.13 -0.11 -7.59
C THR A 153 8.45 -1.46 -7.47
N TYR A 154 9.19 -2.55 -7.24
CA TYR A 154 8.60 -3.89 -7.21
C TYR A 154 7.55 -4.05 -6.11
N PHE A 155 7.76 -3.39 -4.97
CA PHE A 155 6.90 -3.55 -3.81
C PHE A 155 5.47 -3.03 -4.05
N ASP A 156 5.32 -2.03 -4.92
CA ASP A 156 4.01 -1.49 -5.29
C ASP A 156 3.23 -2.52 -6.13
N ASP A 157 3.90 -3.19 -7.07
CA ASP A 157 3.34 -4.30 -7.86
C ASP A 157 3.00 -5.51 -6.99
N VAL A 158 3.93 -5.95 -6.15
CA VAL A 158 3.71 -7.10 -5.26
C VAL A 158 2.53 -6.85 -4.34
N SER A 159 2.46 -5.66 -3.73
CA SER A 159 1.36 -5.34 -2.82
C SER A 159 0.02 -5.35 -3.54
N GLU A 160 -0.07 -4.84 -4.77
CA GLU A 160 -1.29 -4.91 -5.57
C GLU A 160 -1.60 -6.36 -6.00
N ALA A 161 -0.61 -7.11 -6.46
CA ALA A 161 -0.75 -8.49 -6.93
C ALA A 161 -1.28 -9.45 -5.86
N MET A 162 -0.84 -9.28 -4.60
CA MET A 162 -1.31 -10.06 -3.45
C MET A 162 -2.82 -9.98 -3.28
N VAL A 163 -3.41 -8.81 -3.53
CA VAL A 163 -4.83 -8.52 -3.32
C VAL A 163 -5.66 -8.71 -4.60
N ALA A 164 -5.07 -8.43 -5.77
CA ALA A 164 -5.68 -8.68 -7.08
C ALA A 164 -5.61 -10.17 -7.47
N SER A 165 -5.07 -11.04 -6.61
CA SER A 165 -5.03 -12.48 -6.83
C SER A 165 -4.32 -12.90 -8.12
N ARG A 166 -3.25 -12.19 -8.46
CA ARG A 166 -2.37 -12.47 -9.61
C ARG A 166 -0.94 -12.69 -9.17
N THR A 167 -0.10 -13.23 -10.04
CA THR A 167 1.35 -13.25 -9.81
C THR A 167 1.94 -11.84 -9.98
N SER A 168 3.08 -11.58 -9.34
CA SER A 168 3.85 -10.35 -9.57
C SER A 168 4.41 -10.33 -11.00
N VAL A 169 4.53 -9.14 -11.60
CA VAL A 169 5.23 -9.02 -12.89
C VAL A 169 6.72 -9.34 -12.79
N TYR A 170 7.27 -9.29 -11.57
CA TYR A 170 8.65 -9.62 -11.26
C TYR A 170 8.86 -11.11 -10.97
N ASP A 171 7.80 -11.92 -10.85
CA ASP A 171 7.91 -13.38 -10.68
C ASP A 171 8.24 -14.06 -12.03
N GLN A 172 9.40 -13.73 -12.58
CA GLN A 172 9.92 -14.24 -13.84
C GLN A 172 11.38 -14.63 -13.67
N GLU A 173 11.84 -15.57 -14.50
CA GLU A 173 13.19 -16.16 -14.45
C GLU A 173 14.28 -15.10 -14.32
N VAL A 174 14.27 -14.05 -15.13
CA VAL A 174 15.28 -12.98 -15.11
C VAL A 174 15.41 -12.32 -13.73
N TYR A 175 14.30 -11.97 -13.08
CA TYR A 175 14.35 -11.32 -11.77
C TYR A 175 14.63 -12.32 -10.64
N LEU A 176 14.13 -13.55 -10.75
CA LEU A 176 14.42 -14.62 -9.78
C LEU A 176 15.90 -14.99 -9.78
N GLU A 177 16.53 -15.05 -10.94
CA GLU A 177 17.98 -15.24 -11.09
C GLU A 177 18.75 -14.04 -10.52
N MET A 178 18.36 -12.81 -10.89
CA MET A 178 19.02 -11.59 -10.42
C MET A 178 18.93 -11.38 -8.91
N THR A 179 17.85 -11.84 -8.27
CA THR A 179 17.61 -11.66 -6.83
C THR A 179 17.96 -12.90 -6.01
N SER A 180 18.33 -14.01 -6.67
CA SER A 180 18.69 -15.25 -5.99
C SER A 180 19.78 -15.00 -4.94
N PRO A 181 19.69 -15.57 -3.72
CA PRO A 181 20.74 -15.43 -2.73
C PRO A 181 22.13 -15.83 -3.23
N ALA A 182 22.21 -16.78 -4.19
CA ALA A 182 23.47 -17.21 -4.80
C ALA A 182 24.09 -16.16 -5.74
N ALA A 183 23.30 -15.20 -6.25
CA ALA A 183 23.75 -14.12 -7.11
C ALA A 183 24.23 -12.89 -6.32
N ILE A 184 23.96 -12.83 -5.01
CA ILE A 184 24.32 -11.71 -4.14
C ILE A 184 25.78 -11.86 -3.70
N PRO A 185 26.67 -10.88 -3.96
CA PRO A 185 28.04 -10.92 -3.48
C PRO A 185 28.11 -10.98 -1.95
N MET A 186 28.92 -11.90 -1.41
CA MET A 186 29.06 -12.09 0.04
C MET A 186 29.71 -10.89 0.74
N ASP A 187 30.50 -10.10 0.02
CA ASP A 187 31.17 -8.88 0.47
C ASP A 187 30.30 -7.62 0.30
N ALA A 188 29.08 -7.75 -0.25
CA ALA A 188 28.16 -6.63 -0.34
C ALA A 188 27.66 -6.20 1.05
N PRO A 189 27.32 -4.90 1.23
CA PRO A 189 26.79 -4.40 2.50
C PRO A 189 25.56 -5.17 2.97
N ALA A 190 25.42 -5.40 4.27
CA ALA A 190 24.31 -6.16 4.86
C ALA A 190 22.93 -5.63 4.43
N VAL A 191 22.75 -4.31 4.40
CA VAL A 191 21.51 -3.65 3.92
C VAL A 191 21.17 -4.05 2.48
N PHE A 192 22.17 -4.09 1.59
CA PHE A 192 21.98 -4.51 0.21
C PHE A 192 21.61 -5.99 0.11
N ARG A 193 22.37 -6.86 0.80
CA ARG A 193 22.11 -8.31 0.82
C ARG A 193 20.69 -8.61 1.33
N ALA A 194 20.30 -7.95 2.42
CA ALA A 194 18.96 -8.03 2.99
C ALA A 194 17.88 -7.56 2.00
N SER A 195 18.04 -6.38 1.41
CA SER A 195 17.08 -5.80 0.46
C SER A 195 16.82 -6.72 -0.75
N VAL A 196 17.88 -7.22 -1.39
CA VAL A 196 17.76 -8.12 -2.55
C VAL A 196 17.15 -9.48 -2.16
N ALA A 197 17.54 -10.05 -1.03
CA ALA A 197 16.97 -11.30 -0.54
C ALA A 197 15.49 -11.17 -0.18
N LEU A 198 15.08 -10.04 0.44
CA LEU A 198 13.66 -9.75 0.68
C LEU A 198 12.88 -9.63 -0.62
N MET A 199 13.44 -8.95 -1.63
CA MET A 199 12.81 -8.85 -2.95
C MET A 199 12.59 -10.24 -3.55
N HIS A 200 13.57 -11.13 -3.49
CA HIS A 200 13.48 -12.51 -4.00
C HIS A 200 12.27 -13.27 -3.43
N VAL A 201 12.04 -13.14 -2.12
CA VAL A 201 10.90 -13.79 -1.46
C VAL A 201 9.60 -13.08 -1.82
N TYR A 202 9.55 -11.75 -1.71
CA TYR A 202 8.33 -10.96 -1.92
C TYR A 202 7.71 -11.13 -3.32
N ILE A 203 8.53 -11.14 -4.38
CA ILE A 203 8.00 -11.25 -5.75
C ILE A 203 7.26 -12.58 -5.98
N GLN A 204 7.58 -13.61 -5.20
CA GLN A 204 6.95 -14.95 -5.28
C GLN A 204 5.74 -15.12 -4.35
N VAL A 205 5.55 -14.23 -3.36
CA VAL A 205 4.42 -14.30 -2.41
C VAL A 205 3.06 -14.26 -3.11
N PRO A 206 2.80 -13.39 -4.11
CA PRO A 206 1.51 -13.39 -4.81
C PRO A 206 1.21 -14.73 -5.50
N ARG A 207 2.21 -15.40 -6.09
CA ARG A 207 2.05 -16.74 -6.66
C ARG A 207 1.66 -17.77 -5.59
N LEU A 208 2.29 -17.71 -4.42
CA LEU A 208 1.93 -18.57 -3.30
C LEU A 208 0.48 -18.36 -2.87
N ILE A 209 0.02 -17.12 -2.74
CA ILE A 209 -1.37 -16.78 -2.41
C ILE A 209 -2.33 -17.41 -3.44
N CYS A 210 -2.04 -17.27 -4.74
CA CYS A 210 -2.84 -17.87 -5.81
C CYS A 210 -2.93 -19.40 -5.67
N LEU A 211 -1.81 -20.08 -5.38
CA LEU A 211 -1.76 -21.53 -5.22
C LEU A 211 -2.56 -22.00 -3.99
N VAL A 212 -2.40 -21.33 -2.85
CA VAL A 212 -3.14 -21.65 -1.61
C VAL A 212 -4.64 -21.47 -1.81
N ARG A 213 -5.04 -20.37 -2.45
CA ARG A 213 -6.45 -20.10 -2.77
C ARG A 213 -7.01 -21.15 -3.73
N HIS A 214 -6.25 -21.51 -4.78
CA HIS A 214 -6.67 -22.53 -5.73
C HIS A 214 -6.84 -23.89 -5.05
N ALA A 215 -5.86 -24.32 -4.25
CA ALA A 215 -5.98 -25.57 -3.49
C ALA A 215 -7.23 -25.55 -2.61
N SER A 216 -7.49 -24.43 -1.90
CA SER A 216 -8.66 -24.27 -1.03
C SER A 216 -9.99 -24.40 -1.77
N ASN A 217 -10.06 -23.89 -3.01
CA ASN A 217 -11.26 -23.95 -3.85
C ASN A 217 -11.41 -25.27 -4.60
N TYR A 218 -10.31 -26.00 -4.84
CA TYR A 218 -10.25 -27.26 -5.57
C TYR A 218 -9.42 -28.30 -4.80
N PRO A 219 -9.91 -28.81 -3.65
CA PRO A 219 -9.14 -29.70 -2.77
C PRO A 219 -8.68 -31.02 -3.43
N GLU A 220 -9.33 -31.42 -4.52
CA GLU A 220 -8.96 -32.59 -5.33
C GLU A 220 -7.67 -32.38 -6.16
N ASP A 221 -7.27 -31.12 -6.41
CA ASP A 221 -6.02 -30.81 -7.11
C ASP A 221 -4.81 -30.90 -6.17
N SER A 222 -4.46 -32.15 -5.85
CA SER A 222 -3.28 -32.49 -5.05
C SER A 222 -1.97 -31.93 -5.63
N ARG A 223 -1.89 -31.69 -6.95
CA ARG A 223 -0.69 -31.13 -7.59
C ARG A 223 -0.52 -29.66 -7.22
N THR A 224 -1.60 -28.89 -7.25
CA THR A 224 -1.56 -27.47 -6.84
C THR A 224 -1.32 -27.35 -5.34
N LEU A 225 -1.92 -28.21 -4.52
CA LEU A 225 -1.61 -28.26 -3.07
C LEU A 225 -0.11 -28.54 -2.82
N ALA A 226 0.45 -29.57 -3.47
CA ALA A 226 1.88 -29.88 -3.33
C ALA A 226 2.77 -28.71 -3.78
N ALA A 227 2.40 -28.00 -4.85
CA ALA A 227 3.11 -26.80 -5.30
C ALA A 227 3.00 -25.64 -4.28
N ALA A 228 1.84 -25.46 -3.64
CA ALA A 228 1.64 -24.45 -2.61
C ALA A 228 2.53 -24.73 -1.38
N VAL A 229 2.52 -25.96 -0.88
CA VAL A 229 3.34 -26.39 0.27
C VAL A 229 4.83 -26.25 -0.06
N ALA A 230 5.29 -26.79 -1.19
CA ALA A 230 6.70 -26.71 -1.58
C ALA A 230 7.18 -25.26 -1.78
N LEU A 231 6.34 -24.39 -2.35
CA LEU A 231 6.69 -22.97 -2.47
C LEU A 231 6.73 -22.29 -1.10
N ALA A 232 5.79 -22.57 -0.19
CA ALA A 232 5.81 -22.04 1.16
C ALA A 232 7.07 -22.46 1.96
N GLU A 233 7.48 -23.74 1.86
CA GLU A 233 8.73 -24.25 2.44
C GLU A 233 9.95 -23.46 1.92
N SER A 234 10.04 -23.35 0.59
CA SER A 234 11.13 -22.64 -0.07
C SER A 234 11.20 -21.17 0.38
N LEU A 235 10.08 -20.44 0.30
CA LEU A 235 10.04 -19.02 0.70
C LEU A 235 10.33 -18.80 2.17
N TRP A 236 9.86 -19.70 3.06
CA TRP A 236 10.19 -19.62 4.48
C TRP A 236 11.69 -19.83 4.74
N SER A 237 12.29 -20.82 4.08
CA SER A 237 13.72 -21.11 4.20
C SER A 237 14.63 -20.01 3.63
N LEU A 238 14.12 -19.23 2.68
CA LEU A 238 14.84 -18.14 2.02
C LEU A 238 14.70 -16.79 2.76
N LEU A 239 13.98 -16.74 3.89
CA LEU A 239 13.91 -15.54 4.71
C LEU A 239 15.31 -15.10 5.17
N PRO A 240 15.72 -13.85 4.93
CA PRO A 240 17.06 -13.38 5.24
C PRO A 240 17.22 -13.00 6.72
N SER A 241 16.77 -13.85 7.65
CA SER A 241 16.68 -13.56 9.09
C SER A 241 18.03 -13.16 9.70
N ASP A 242 19.11 -13.90 9.41
CA ASP A 242 20.42 -13.65 10.00
C ASP A 242 21.01 -12.29 9.58
N VAL A 243 20.94 -11.96 8.29
CA VAL A 243 21.42 -10.65 7.79
C VAL A 243 20.47 -9.52 8.19
N MET A 244 19.17 -9.78 8.32
CA MET A 244 18.24 -8.79 8.85
C MET A 244 18.50 -8.50 10.32
N GLU A 245 18.90 -9.48 11.12
CA GLU A 245 19.30 -9.26 12.51
C GLU A 245 20.52 -8.33 12.58
N GLU A 246 21.54 -8.54 11.74
CA GLU A 246 22.68 -7.63 11.60
C GLU A 246 22.24 -6.20 11.26
N VAL A 247 21.33 -6.04 10.29
CA VAL A 247 20.79 -4.74 9.88
C VAL A 247 19.99 -4.08 11.00
N ILE A 248 19.13 -4.83 11.70
CA ILE A 248 18.31 -4.33 12.82
C ILE A 248 19.23 -3.84 13.95
N GLN A 249 20.22 -4.65 14.35
CA GLN A 249 21.17 -4.28 15.41
C GLN A 249 21.97 -3.02 15.06
N ALA A 250 22.33 -2.82 13.79
CA ALA A 250 23.07 -1.65 13.34
C ALA A 250 22.21 -0.39 13.18
N ALA A 251 20.92 -0.54 12.87
CA ALA A 251 20.06 0.56 12.46
C ALA A 251 19.02 1.02 13.50
N VAL A 252 18.70 0.19 14.49
CA VAL A 252 17.61 0.42 15.44
C VAL A 252 18.15 0.81 16.81
N THR A 253 17.68 1.94 17.31
CA THR A 253 17.79 2.35 18.72
C THR A 253 16.43 2.21 19.38
N ILE A 254 16.37 1.45 20.47
CA ILE A 254 15.14 1.33 21.28
C ILE A 254 14.99 2.59 22.13
N ILE A 255 13.81 3.20 22.10
CA ILE A 255 13.45 4.33 22.95
C ILE A 255 12.35 3.92 23.92
N ASP A 256 12.48 4.30 25.19
CA ASP A 256 11.54 3.98 26.29
C ASP A 256 10.26 4.86 26.22
N ILE A 257 9.68 4.93 25.04
CA ILE A 257 8.43 5.64 24.75
C ILE A 257 7.52 4.64 24.04
N PRO A 258 6.36 4.26 24.63
CA PRO A 258 5.44 3.35 23.96
C PRO A 258 4.85 4.03 22.72
N PRO A 259 4.47 3.28 21.67
CA PRO A 259 3.87 3.86 20.48
C PRO A 259 2.56 4.61 20.78
N SER A 260 1.84 4.18 21.81
CA SER A 260 0.60 4.76 22.29
C SER A 260 0.39 4.39 23.77
N PRO A 261 -0.17 5.29 24.60
CA PRO A 261 -0.52 4.98 25.98
C PRO A 261 -1.47 3.79 26.11
N GLU A 262 -2.37 3.61 25.15
CA GLU A 262 -3.41 2.57 25.12
C GLU A 262 -2.89 1.16 24.86
N ILE A 263 -1.59 0.98 24.61
CA ILE A 263 -0.97 -0.35 24.45
C ILE A 263 0.38 -0.43 25.19
N ALA A 264 0.67 0.50 26.09
CA ALA A 264 1.99 0.62 26.70
C ALA A 264 2.42 -0.62 27.50
N GLU A 265 1.48 -1.38 28.05
CA GLU A 265 1.77 -2.65 28.73
C GLU A 265 2.04 -3.82 27.77
N ILE A 266 1.61 -3.71 26.50
CA ILE A 266 1.85 -4.72 25.45
C ILE A 266 3.12 -4.36 24.66
N VAL A 267 3.28 -3.08 24.32
CA VAL A 267 4.39 -2.53 23.55
C VAL A 267 4.97 -1.33 24.31
N PRO A 268 5.91 -1.57 25.26
CA PRO A 268 6.37 -0.55 26.19
C PRO A 268 7.36 0.45 25.60
N ASN A 269 7.92 0.16 24.42
CA ASN A 269 8.96 0.95 23.78
C ASN A 269 8.71 1.06 22.28
N SER A 270 9.40 1.98 21.64
CA SER A 270 9.35 2.21 20.20
C SER A 270 10.74 2.12 19.59
N TYR A 271 10.80 2.08 18.27
CA TYR A 271 12.04 2.15 17.53
C TYR A 271 12.33 3.55 17.04
N HIS A 272 13.60 3.94 17.12
CA HIS A 272 14.18 5.03 16.37
C HIS A 272 15.17 4.43 15.37
N PHE A 273 15.08 4.85 14.11
CA PHE A 273 15.96 4.36 13.06
C PHE A 273 17.01 5.41 12.71
N ASN A 274 18.24 4.97 12.47
CA ASN A 274 19.31 5.85 12.02
C ASN A 274 19.11 6.39 10.59
N SER A 275 18.15 5.85 9.82
CA SER A 275 17.73 6.40 8.52
C SER A 275 16.30 5.98 8.14
N VAL A 276 15.67 6.80 7.29
CA VAL A 276 14.35 6.48 6.69
C VAL A 276 14.40 5.22 5.81
N GLU A 277 15.48 4.99 5.08
CA GLU A 277 15.67 3.78 4.26
C GLU A 277 15.66 2.52 5.12
N ASN A 278 16.38 2.53 6.25
CA ASN A 278 16.40 1.40 7.18
C ASN A 278 15.03 1.17 7.82
N SER A 279 14.31 2.23 8.20
CA SER A 279 12.94 2.09 8.69
C SER A 279 12.01 1.42 7.66
N THR A 280 12.22 1.72 6.37
CA THR A 280 11.43 1.14 5.28
C THR A 280 11.80 -0.32 5.04
N LEU A 281 13.10 -0.64 4.98
CA LEU A 281 13.59 -2.00 4.78
C LEU A 281 13.16 -2.94 5.91
N ILE A 282 13.40 -2.54 7.16
CA ILE A 282 13.12 -3.36 8.34
C ILE A 282 11.62 -3.57 8.51
N SER A 283 10.80 -2.53 8.34
CA SER A 283 9.34 -2.69 8.41
C SER A 283 8.83 -3.63 7.31
N ARG A 284 9.40 -3.59 6.09
CA ARG A 284 9.08 -4.57 5.04
C ARG A 284 9.45 -6.00 5.42
N PHE A 285 10.56 -6.23 6.12
CA PHE A 285 10.90 -7.57 6.62
C PHE A 285 9.83 -8.11 7.56
N TRP A 286 9.40 -7.32 8.55
CA TRP A 286 8.34 -7.75 9.47
C TRP A 286 6.99 -7.94 8.78
N LYS A 287 6.62 -7.11 7.79
CA LYS A 287 5.44 -7.38 6.94
C LYS A 287 5.56 -8.71 6.19
N LEU A 288 6.75 -9.08 5.72
CA LEU A 288 6.94 -10.33 5.00
C LEU A 288 6.67 -11.51 5.93
N GLN A 289 7.19 -11.45 7.15
CA GLN A 289 6.93 -12.46 8.18
C GLN A 289 5.45 -12.57 8.52
N VAL A 290 4.74 -11.44 8.71
CA VAL A 290 3.28 -11.43 8.93
C VAL A 290 2.54 -12.06 7.74
N SER A 291 2.94 -11.72 6.51
CA SER A 291 2.28 -12.21 5.29
C SER A 291 2.46 -13.71 5.13
N LEU A 292 3.70 -14.20 5.18
CA LEU A 292 4.01 -15.63 5.08
C LEU A 292 3.39 -16.43 6.22
N SER A 293 3.44 -15.91 7.45
CA SER A 293 2.84 -16.60 8.59
C SER A 293 1.33 -16.71 8.46
N GLY A 294 0.66 -15.69 7.92
CA GLY A 294 -0.76 -15.75 7.59
C GLY A 294 -1.08 -16.82 6.55
N ILE A 295 -0.31 -16.87 5.46
CA ILE A 295 -0.49 -17.87 4.39
C ILE A 295 -0.24 -19.30 4.90
N ILE A 296 0.83 -19.51 5.67
CA ILE A 296 1.16 -20.82 6.24
C ILE A 296 0.10 -21.26 7.26
N GLN A 297 -0.42 -20.33 8.08
CA GLN A 297 -1.55 -20.63 8.96
C GLN A 297 -2.79 -21.05 8.17
N THR A 298 -3.11 -20.41 7.05
CA THR A 298 -4.20 -20.85 6.15
C THR A 298 -3.98 -22.27 5.62
N LEU A 299 -2.75 -22.59 5.21
CA LEU A 299 -2.38 -23.95 4.78
C LEU A 299 -2.59 -24.98 5.91
N TYR A 300 -2.13 -24.71 7.14
CA TYR A 300 -2.34 -25.59 8.28
C TYR A 300 -3.82 -25.76 8.65
N GLN A 301 -4.63 -24.71 8.50
CA GLN A 301 -6.07 -24.76 8.78
C GLN A 301 -6.82 -25.67 7.81
N ASN A 302 -6.45 -25.64 6.52
CA ASN A 302 -7.14 -26.41 5.48
C ASN A 302 -6.52 -27.80 5.25
N TYR A 303 -5.20 -27.96 5.47
CA TYR A 303 -4.41 -29.14 5.11
C TYR A 303 -3.42 -29.53 6.23
N PRO A 304 -3.90 -29.83 7.46
CA PRO A 304 -3.02 -30.07 8.60
C PRO A 304 -2.12 -31.29 8.43
N ALA A 305 -2.59 -32.35 7.76
CA ALA A 305 -1.82 -33.59 7.58
C ALA A 305 -0.65 -33.39 6.60
N GLU A 306 -0.92 -32.74 5.47
CA GLU A 306 0.06 -32.42 4.44
C GLU A 306 1.12 -31.47 5.01
N CYS A 307 0.71 -30.42 5.70
CA CYS A 307 1.62 -29.48 6.35
C CYS A 307 2.46 -30.16 7.44
N ALA A 308 1.89 -31.05 8.25
CA ALA A 308 2.63 -31.80 9.27
C ALA A 308 3.65 -32.79 8.69
N SER A 309 3.45 -33.24 7.44
CA SER A 309 4.38 -34.12 6.71
C SER A 309 5.44 -33.38 5.90
N SER A 310 5.36 -32.04 5.86
CA SER A 310 6.20 -31.16 5.07
C SER A 310 7.42 -30.65 5.87
N PHE A 311 8.30 -29.88 5.24
CA PHE A 311 9.38 -29.13 5.88
C PHE A 311 8.96 -27.75 6.39
N LEU A 312 7.66 -27.44 6.39
CA LEU A 312 7.17 -26.21 6.99
C LEU A 312 7.49 -26.16 8.49
N PRO A 313 7.78 -24.97 9.04
CA PRO A 313 7.87 -24.79 10.48
C PRO A 313 6.58 -25.26 11.18
N ALA A 314 6.71 -25.79 12.39
CA ALA A 314 5.56 -26.19 13.19
C ALA A 314 4.62 -25.00 13.45
N LEU A 315 3.30 -25.23 13.40
CA LEU A 315 2.29 -24.18 13.55
C LEU A 315 2.51 -23.25 14.77
N PRO A 316 2.82 -23.73 15.99
CA PRO A 316 3.07 -22.85 17.13
C PRO A 316 4.26 -21.90 16.93
N PHE A 317 5.28 -22.32 16.17
CA PHE A 317 6.42 -21.47 15.82
C PHE A 317 5.97 -20.34 14.89
N VAL A 318 5.19 -20.66 13.85
CA VAL A 318 4.63 -19.70 12.90
C VAL A 318 3.75 -18.67 13.60
N GLU A 319 2.86 -19.11 14.48
CA GLU A 319 1.95 -18.24 15.22
C GLU A 319 2.68 -17.25 16.14
N ARG A 320 3.78 -17.68 16.75
CA ARG A 320 4.63 -16.82 17.57
C ARG A 320 5.39 -15.81 16.70
N THR A 321 6.01 -16.25 15.60
CA THR A 321 6.70 -15.36 14.66
C THR A 321 5.76 -14.30 14.08
N ASP A 322 4.51 -14.68 13.78
CA ASP A 322 3.46 -13.76 13.34
C ASP A 322 3.22 -12.65 14.37
N ALA A 323 2.98 -13.03 15.64
CA ALA A 323 2.73 -12.10 16.73
C ALA A 323 3.93 -11.19 17.03
N GLU A 324 5.14 -11.75 17.04
CA GLU A 324 6.39 -11.00 17.24
C GLU A 324 6.55 -9.94 16.14
N ALA A 325 6.47 -10.33 14.86
CA ALA A 325 6.59 -9.42 13.73
C ALA A 325 5.52 -8.31 13.73
N ALA A 326 4.28 -8.64 14.06
CA ALA A 326 3.21 -7.63 14.21
C ALA A 326 3.48 -6.65 15.35
N THR A 327 4.09 -7.12 16.44
CA THR A 327 4.51 -6.27 17.56
C THR A 327 5.66 -5.36 17.16
N GLU A 328 6.63 -5.85 16.38
CA GLU A 328 7.73 -5.01 15.87
C GLU A 328 7.26 -3.94 14.86
N LEU A 329 6.25 -4.24 14.05
CA LEU A 329 5.59 -3.23 13.23
C LEU A 329 4.92 -2.14 14.09
N ALA A 330 4.33 -2.49 15.23
CA ALA A 330 3.79 -1.52 16.16
C ALA A 330 4.87 -0.59 16.74
N ARG A 331 6.09 -1.09 16.97
CA ARG A 331 7.23 -0.27 17.42
C ARG A 331 7.72 0.73 16.36
N CYS A 332 7.48 0.47 15.08
CA CYS A 332 7.88 1.36 13.98
C CYS A 332 7.08 2.65 13.89
N ILE A 333 5.78 2.60 14.25
CA ILE A 333 4.83 3.65 13.86
C ILE A 333 5.15 4.99 14.51
N HIS A 334 5.72 4.98 15.72
CA HIS A 334 6.13 6.20 16.42
C HIS A 334 7.18 6.98 15.62
N TYR A 335 8.24 6.31 15.14
CA TYR A 335 9.23 6.96 14.27
C TYR A 335 8.58 7.52 13.02
N ALA A 336 7.75 6.72 12.34
CA ALA A 336 7.10 7.13 11.10
C ALA A 336 6.22 8.38 11.27
N LEU A 337 5.52 8.52 12.40
CA LEU A 337 4.66 9.68 12.66
C LEU A 337 5.42 10.92 13.15
N THR A 338 6.62 10.75 13.71
CA THR A 338 7.41 11.85 14.30
C THR A 338 8.46 12.40 13.33
N ILE A 339 8.93 11.59 12.40
CA ILE A 339 9.91 12.01 11.40
C ILE A 339 9.25 12.92 10.35
N CYS A 340 9.79 14.13 10.19
CA CYS A 340 9.39 15.09 9.15
C CYS A 340 7.88 15.40 9.08
N PRO A 341 7.27 15.96 10.15
CA PRO A 341 5.81 16.16 10.22
C PRO A 341 5.23 17.08 9.13
N HIS A 342 6.05 17.96 8.53
CA HIS A 342 5.63 18.86 7.44
C HIS A 342 5.57 18.18 6.06
N LEU A 343 6.17 17.00 5.92
CA LEU A 343 6.17 16.22 4.68
C LEU A 343 6.08 14.73 5.04
N PRO A 344 4.86 14.26 5.39
CA PRO A 344 4.61 12.95 6.00
C PRO A 344 4.65 11.81 4.98
N LEU A 345 5.72 11.73 4.17
CA LEU A 345 5.95 10.63 3.22
C LEU A 345 6.34 9.32 3.91
N VAL A 346 7.10 9.39 5.00
CA VAL A 346 7.47 8.19 5.79
C VAL A 346 6.25 7.45 6.34
N PRO A 347 5.29 8.11 7.03
CA PRO A 347 4.09 7.41 7.46
C PRO A 347 3.26 6.91 6.27
N LEU A 348 3.24 7.61 5.13
CA LEU A 348 2.60 7.11 3.91
C LEU A 348 3.27 5.83 3.35
N ARG A 349 4.59 5.68 3.52
CA ARG A 349 5.29 4.48 3.05
C ARG A 349 5.11 3.29 3.99
N ILE A 350 5.06 3.54 5.30
CA ILE A 350 5.04 2.50 6.33
C ILE A 350 3.61 2.07 6.70
N TYR A 351 2.58 2.91 6.53
CA TYR A 351 1.25 2.57 7.05
C TYR A 351 0.63 1.32 6.43
N THR A 352 0.86 1.02 5.15
CA THR A 352 0.31 -0.21 4.53
C THR A 352 0.96 -1.47 5.10
N THR A 353 2.26 -1.39 5.41
CA THR A 353 3.01 -2.43 6.14
C THR A 353 2.43 -2.64 7.53
N PHE A 354 2.15 -1.55 8.24
CA PHE A 354 1.52 -1.59 9.55
C PHE A 354 0.06 -2.09 9.50
N GLN A 355 -0.74 -1.69 8.52
CA GLN A 355 -2.12 -2.14 8.32
C GLN A 355 -2.24 -3.66 8.18
N ILE A 356 -1.29 -4.30 7.48
CA ILE A 356 -1.28 -5.75 7.28
C ILE A 356 -1.13 -6.52 8.61
N SER A 357 -0.47 -5.93 9.61
CA SER A 357 -0.35 -6.53 10.96
C SER A 357 -1.70 -6.71 11.66
N LEU A 358 -2.76 -6.02 11.22
CA LEU A 358 -4.12 -6.24 11.69
C LEU A 358 -4.56 -7.70 11.49
N GLY A 359 -4.11 -8.34 10.40
CA GLY A 359 -4.37 -9.75 10.11
C GLY A 359 -3.88 -10.69 11.20
N THR A 360 -2.72 -10.41 11.78
CA THR A 360 -2.15 -11.18 12.90
C THR A 360 -3.06 -11.14 14.12
N TRP A 361 -3.43 -9.93 14.54
CA TRP A 361 -4.28 -9.74 15.72
C TRP A 361 -5.66 -10.36 15.51
N TYR A 362 -6.22 -10.25 14.30
CA TYR A 362 -7.46 -10.92 13.94
C TYR A 362 -7.36 -12.45 14.02
N ARG A 363 -6.27 -13.06 13.52
CA ARG A 363 -6.02 -14.51 13.65
C ARG A 363 -5.90 -14.94 15.11
N ILE A 364 -5.18 -14.18 15.94
CA ILE A 364 -5.05 -14.43 17.39
C ILE A 364 -6.44 -14.39 18.07
N ILE A 365 -7.24 -13.36 17.80
CA ILE A 365 -8.61 -13.22 18.33
C ILE A 365 -9.45 -14.45 17.97
N ARG A 366 -9.44 -14.87 16.71
CA ARG A 366 -10.21 -16.05 16.26
C ARG A 366 -9.75 -17.33 16.97
N ARG A 367 -8.45 -17.55 17.08
CA ARG A 367 -7.87 -18.75 17.72
C ARG A 367 -8.21 -18.82 19.20
N ILE A 368 -8.04 -17.72 19.94
CA ILE A 368 -8.38 -17.65 21.37
C ILE A 368 -9.89 -17.85 21.56
N THR A 369 -10.72 -17.20 20.74
CA THR A 369 -12.18 -17.36 20.82
C THR A 369 -12.61 -18.80 20.57
N ALA A 370 -12.03 -19.46 19.56
CA ALA A 370 -12.30 -20.87 19.30
C ALA A 370 -11.84 -21.78 20.46
N SER A 371 -10.68 -21.48 21.05
CA SER A 371 -10.15 -22.21 22.20
C SER A 371 -11.05 -22.07 23.43
N ASN A 372 -11.53 -20.86 23.71
CA ASN A 372 -12.49 -20.58 24.78
C ASN A 372 -13.80 -21.34 24.61
N ARG A 373 -14.33 -21.42 23.38
CA ARG A 373 -15.55 -22.19 23.08
C ARG A 373 -15.36 -23.70 23.23
N ALA A 374 -14.12 -24.19 23.13
CA ALA A 374 -13.78 -25.61 23.26
C ALA A 374 -13.45 -26.02 24.71
N LEU A 375 -13.43 -25.08 25.66
CA LEU A 375 -13.21 -25.39 27.07
C LEU A 375 -14.35 -26.26 27.63
N PRO A 376 -14.06 -27.11 28.64
CA PRO A 376 -15.11 -27.84 29.35
C PRO A 376 -16.05 -26.86 30.08
N PRO A 377 -17.27 -27.28 30.49
CA PRO A 377 -18.26 -26.41 31.13
C PRO A 377 -17.77 -25.71 32.42
N ASP A 378 -16.87 -26.35 33.16
CA ASP A 378 -16.25 -25.82 34.37
C ASP A 378 -14.71 -25.76 34.20
N PRO A 379 -14.20 -24.82 33.39
CA PRO A 379 -12.75 -24.68 33.20
C PRO A 379 -12.11 -24.11 34.46
N ASP A 380 -10.81 -24.41 34.65
CA ASP A 380 -10.01 -23.77 35.69
C ASP A 380 -10.08 -22.23 35.52
N PRO A 381 -10.48 -21.46 36.56
CA PRO A 381 -10.54 -20.00 36.50
C PRO A 381 -9.24 -19.35 36.04
N ALA A 382 -8.08 -19.95 36.32
CA ALA A 382 -6.78 -19.44 35.87
C ALA A 382 -6.62 -19.54 34.34
N VAL A 383 -7.15 -20.60 33.73
CA VAL A 383 -7.12 -20.80 32.28
C VAL A 383 -8.04 -19.80 31.59
N THR A 384 -9.24 -19.60 32.12
CA THR A 384 -10.18 -18.60 31.60
C THR A 384 -9.60 -17.19 31.71
N ALA A 385 -9.05 -16.83 32.87
CA ALA A 385 -8.43 -15.51 33.07
C ALA A 385 -7.25 -15.27 32.10
N TYR A 386 -6.43 -16.29 31.85
CA TYR A 386 -5.35 -16.21 30.88
C TYR A 386 -5.87 -15.92 29.45
N PHE A 387 -6.90 -16.65 29.00
CA PHE A 387 -7.45 -16.41 27.66
C PHE A 387 -8.14 -15.06 27.55
N ASP A 388 -8.85 -14.60 28.59
CA ASP A 388 -9.50 -13.29 28.62
C ASP A 388 -8.46 -12.16 28.53
N GLU A 389 -7.34 -12.27 29.24
CA GLU A 389 -6.22 -11.33 29.16
C GLU A 389 -5.63 -11.29 27.74
N GLN A 390 -5.30 -12.44 27.16
CA GLN A 390 -4.73 -12.52 25.81
C GLN A 390 -5.70 -12.00 24.73
N LEU A 391 -7.00 -12.28 24.89
CA LEU A 391 -8.04 -11.77 23.99
C LEU A 391 -8.17 -10.24 24.10
N SER A 392 -8.12 -9.70 25.32
CA SER A 392 -8.11 -8.26 25.59
C SER A 392 -6.90 -7.59 24.93
N HIS A 393 -5.69 -8.15 25.09
CA HIS A 393 -4.47 -7.64 24.46
C HIS A 393 -4.60 -7.63 22.93
N ALA A 394 -5.03 -8.74 22.33
CA ALA A 394 -5.17 -8.83 20.88
C ALA A 394 -6.21 -7.85 20.33
N ARG A 395 -7.33 -7.64 21.02
CA ARG A 395 -8.36 -6.66 20.64
C ARG A 395 -7.84 -5.21 20.72
N ARG A 396 -7.07 -4.87 21.76
CA ARG A 396 -6.45 -3.55 21.90
C ARG A 396 -5.41 -3.30 20.83
N MET A 397 -4.57 -4.28 20.51
CA MET A 397 -3.61 -4.18 19.42
C MET A 397 -4.30 -4.03 18.05
N GLU A 398 -5.35 -4.81 17.79
CA GLU A 398 -6.14 -4.68 16.55
C GLU A 398 -6.75 -3.27 16.41
N GLN A 399 -7.32 -2.75 17.50
CA GLN A 399 -7.92 -1.42 17.54
C GLN A 399 -6.86 -0.32 17.33
N PHE A 400 -5.73 -0.44 18.03
CA PHE A 400 -4.58 0.45 17.86
C PHE A 400 -4.10 0.51 16.40
N VAL A 401 -3.96 -0.66 15.74
CA VAL A 401 -3.57 -0.72 14.33
C VAL A 401 -4.56 0.00 13.44
N SER A 402 -5.87 -0.23 13.64
CA SER A 402 -6.92 0.47 12.91
C SER A 402 -6.88 1.99 13.10
N ASP A 403 -6.70 2.45 14.34
CA ASP A 403 -6.75 3.88 14.67
C ASP A 403 -5.52 4.64 14.15
N GLN A 404 -4.32 4.09 14.31
CA GLN A 404 -3.10 4.71 13.78
C GLN A 404 -3.06 4.67 12.25
N SER A 405 -3.60 3.63 11.63
CA SER A 405 -3.78 3.61 10.17
C SER A 405 -4.70 4.73 9.69
N ASN A 406 -5.82 4.93 10.38
CA ASN A 406 -6.76 6.01 10.08
C ASN A 406 -6.19 7.41 10.43
N ASN A 407 -5.24 7.49 11.35
CA ASN A 407 -4.48 8.72 11.61
C ASN A 407 -3.66 9.14 10.37
N VAL A 408 -2.96 8.20 9.73
CA VAL A 408 -2.24 8.46 8.47
C VAL A 408 -3.20 8.86 7.35
N HIS A 409 -4.35 8.20 7.26
CA HIS A 409 -5.38 8.56 6.27
C HIS A 409 -5.84 10.02 6.46
N ARG A 410 -6.06 10.45 7.71
CA ARG A 410 -6.43 11.84 8.02
C ARG A 410 -5.37 12.83 7.58
N ILE A 411 -4.09 12.53 7.86
CA ILE A 411 -2.94 13.37 7.46
C ILE A 411 -2.93 13.58 5.93
N TRP A 412 -3.29 12.55 5.16
CA TRP A 412 -3.27 12.57 3.70
C TRP A 412 -4.63 12.89 3.05
N ASN A 413 -5.64 13.25 3.84
CA ASN A 413 -7.01 13.46 3.36
C ASN A 413 -7.55 12.27 2.54
N ILE A 414 -7.19 11.06 2.97
CA ILE A 414 -7.71 9.79 2.47
C ILE A 414 -8.90 9.42 3.36
N PRO A 415 -10.00 8.91 2.80
CA PRO A 415 -11.11 8.41 3.60
C PRO A 415 -10.68 7.34 4.61
N ARG A 416 -11.33 7.34 5.78
CA ARG A 416 -11.10 6.31 6.80
C ARG A 416 -11.46 4.93 6.26
N VAL A 417 -10.70 3.91 6.66
CA VAL A 417 -10.96 2.51 6.31
C VAL A 417 -11.55 1.81 7.52
N ASN A 418 -12.65 1.09 7.29
CA ASN A 418 -13.30 0.28 8.29
C ASN A 418 -12.45 -0.99 8.58
N LYS A 419 -12.34 -1.33 9.86
CA LYS A 419 -11.66 -2.54 10.34
C LYS A 419 -12.13 -3.83 9.65
N ARG A 420 -13.42 -3.96 9.30
CA ARG A 420 -13.97 -5.11 8.56
C ARG A 420 -13.30 -5.28 7.20
N PHE A 421 -13.04 -4.19 6.47
CA PHE A 421 -12.32 -4.25 5.19
C PHE A 421 -10.87 -4.68 5.37
N LEU A 422 -10.19 -4.19 6.42
CA LEU A 422 -8.82 -4.60 6.73
C LEU A 422 -8.73 -6.09 7.09
N ARG A 423 -9.68 -6.61 7.88
CA ARG A 423 -9.77 -8.04 8.19
C ARG A 423 -9.99 -8.87 6.92
N ALA A 424 -10.94 -8.47 6.07
CA ALA A 424 -11.23 -9.16 4.82
C ALA A 424 -10.02 -9.17 3.88
N ALA A 425 -9.35 -8.03 3.70
CA ALA A 425 -8.11 -7.93 2.92
C ALA A 425 -6.98 -8.81 3.51
N ALA A 426 -6.85 -8.89 4.83
CA ALA A 426 -5.84 -9.74 5.46
C ALA A 426 -6.11 -11.24 5.27
N ILE A 427 -7.38 -11.66 5.23
CA ILE A 427 -7.76 -13.04 4.90
C ILE A 427 -7.45 -13.33 3.43
N ASP A 428 -7.81 -12.42 2.54
CA ASP A 428 -7.56 -12.54 1.10
C ASP A 428 -6.05 -12.67 0.80
N MET A 429 -5.24 -11.77 1.37
CA MET A 429 -3.78 -11.80 1.25
C MET A 429 -3.13 -13.02 1.90
N ALA A 430 -3.88 -13.82 2.66
CA ALA A 430 -3.44 -15.09 3.23
C ALA A 430 -3.90 -16.31 2.41
N GLY A 431 -4.41 -16.11 1.18
CA GLY A 431 -4.93 -17.17 0.31
C GLY A 431 -6.39 -17.54 0.60
N GLY A 432 -7.10 -16.74 1.38
CA GLY A 432 -8.54 -16.90 1.62
C GLY A 432 -9.41 -16.42 0.44
N PRO A 433 -10.74 -16.38 0.63
CA PRO A 433 -11.66 -15.91 -0.40
C PRO A 433 -11.44 -14.44 -0.74
N ILE A 434 -11.55 -14.11 -2.04
CA ILE A 434 -11.51 -12.74 -2.53
C ILE A 434 -12.83 -12.05 -2.13
N PRO A 435 -12.80 -10.90 -1.44
CA PRO A 435 -14.03 -10.20 -1.08
C PRO A 435 -14.73 -9.64 -2.33
N ASP A 436 -16.06 -9.72 -2.38
CA ASP A 436 -16.84 -9.30 -3.56
C ASP A 436 -16.74 -7.80 -3.90
N TRP A 437 -16.38 -6.99 -2.91
CA TRP A 437 -16.14 -5.55 -3.09
C TRP A 437 -14.75 -5.24 -3.66
N MET A 438 -13.88 -6.23 -3.77
CA MET A 438 -12.53 -6.08 -4.28
C MET A 438 -12.51 -6.34 -5.79
N PRO A 439 -11.96 -5.42 -6.60
CA PRO A 439 -11.80 -5.70 -8.02
C PRO A 439 -10.80 -6.84 -8.23
N ILE A 440 -11.20 -7.86 -9.00
CA ILE A 440 -10.29 -8.93 -9.47
C ILE A 440 -9.32 -8.38 -10.52
N ARG A 441 -9.74 -7.35 -11.29
CA ARG A 441 -8.89 -6.76 -12.31
C ARG A 441 -9.08 -5.25 -12.39
N ILE A 442 -7.97 -4.54 -12.50
CA ILE A 442 -7.93 -3.11 -12.80
C ILE A 442 -7.25 -2.93 -14.15
N ASN A 443 -7.98 -2.41 -15.12
CA ASN A 443 -7.49 -2.11 -16.47
C ASN A 443 -7.57 -0.60 -16.74
N PHE A 444 -6.66 -0.09 -17.56
CA PHE A 444 -6.68 1.29 -18.03
C PHE A 444 -6.94 1.31 -19.53
N GLU A 445 -8.04 1.92 -19.94
CA GLU A 445 -8.42 2.04 -21.34
C GLU A 445 -8.62 3.51 -21.75
N SER A 446 -8.51 3.80 -23.04
CA SER A 446 -8.86 5.13 -23.57
C SER A 446 -10.29 5.11 -24.14
N GLU A 447 -11.23 5.82 -23.52
CA GLU A 447 -12.58 6.03 -24.05
C GLU A 447 -12.83 7.54 -24.30
N ASP A 448 -13.06 7.90 -25.57
CA ASP A 448 -13.18 9.29 -26.08
C ASP A 448 -11.99 10.20 -25.72
N GLY A 449 -10.76 9.66 -25.79
CA GLY A 449 -9.54 10.39 -25.45
C GLY A 449 -9.37 10.67 -23.94
N ALA A 450 -10.26 10.15 -23.10
CA ALA A 450 -10.09 10.10 -21.65
C ALA A 450 -9.55 8.72 -21.25
N MET A 451 -8.60 8.68 -20.32
CA MET A 451 -8.20 7.43 -19.72
C MET A 451 -9.28 7.00 -18.72
N ILE A 452 -9.64 5.73 -18.70
CA ILE A 452 -10.67 5.18 -17.83
C ILE A 452 -10.06 4.00 -17.09
N MET A 453 -10.09 4.09 -15.77
CA MET A 453 -9.80 2.95 -14.90
C MET A 453 -11.07 2.08 -14.86
N LYS A 454 -10.99 0.89 -15.45
CA LYS A 454 -12.02 -0.14 -15.37
C LYS A 454 -11.68 -1.12 -14.26
N MET A 455 -12.64 -1.35 -13.38
CA MET A 455 -12.55 -2.31 -12.29
C MET A 455 -13.54 -3.44 -12.56
N GLU A 456 -13.04 -4.66 -12.69
CA GLU A 456 -13.81 -5.89 -12.88
C GLU A 456 -13.94 -6.61 -11.53
N TYR A 457 -15.15 -7.06 -11.16
CA TYR A 457 -15.46 -7.70 -9.88
C TYR A 457 -16.02 -9.10 -10.11
N ASP A 458 -15.79 -10.02 -9.15
CA ASP A 458 -16.50 -11.30 -9.10
C ASP A 458 -17.80 -11.07 -8.34
N VAL A 459 -18.95 -11.34 -8.96
CA VAL A 459 -20.26 -11.04 -8.37
C VAL A 459 -20.89 -12.31 -7.80
N ALA A 460 -20.06 -13.22 -7.30
CA ALA A 460 -20.54 -14.50 -6.78
C ALA A 460 -20.82 -14.50 -5.27
N GLY A 461 -20.50 -13.45 -4.51
CA GLY A 461 -20.61 -13.49 -3.05
C GLY A 461 -21.62 -12.54 -2.41
N CYS A 462 -22.06 -13.00 -1.24
CA CYS A 462 -23.07 -12.43 -0.35
C CYS A 462 -22.56 -11.26 0.52
N LEU A 463 -21.24 -11.01 0.58
CA LEU A 463 -20.67 -10.04 1.51
C LEU A 463 -20.95 -8.61 1.06
N TYR A 464 -21.01 -8.34 -0.25
CA TYR A 464 -21.39 -7.03 -0.78
C TYR A 464 -22.83 -6.67 -0.42
N GLU A 465 -23.75 -7.63 -0.52
CA GLU A 465 -25.17 -7.44 -0.19
C GLU A 465 -25.35 -7.22 1.31
N GLU A 466 -24.62 -7.97 2.16
CA GLU A 466 -24.59 -7.75 3.61
C GLU A 466 -23.99 -6.40 4.01
N ILE A 467 -22.93 -5.94 3.33
CA ILE A 467 -22.24 -4.69 3.66
C ILE A 467 -23.01 -3.48 3.14
N THR A 468 -23.71 -3.60 2.01
CA THR A 468 -24.35 -2.45 1.33
C THR A 468 -25.88 -2.44 1.39
N GLY A 469 -26.51 -3.57 1.74
CA GLY A 469 -27.97 -3.73 1.80
C GLY A 469 -28.68 -3.80 0.44
N PHE A 470 -27.94 -4.02 -0.66
CA PHE A 470 -28.50 -4.11 -2.01
C PHE A 470 -28.33 -5.52 -2.60
N ASP A 471 -29.46 -6.16 -2.89
CA ASP A 471 -29.56 -7.44 -3.62
C ASP A 471 -29.32 -7.17 -5.12
N ASN A 472 -28.22 -7.69 -5.66
CA ASN A 472 -27.84 -7.48 -7.05
C ASN A 472 -27.95 -8.78 -7.82
N GLY A 473 -29.10 -8.96 -8.48
CA GLY A 473 -29.38 -10.08 -9.36
C GLY A 473 -28.25 -10.39 -10.36
N THR A 474 -28.03 -11.70 -10.51
CA THR A 474 -27.02 -12.40 -11.33
C THR A 474 -26.51 -11.65 -12.56
N GLY A 475 -25.33 -11.06 -12.43
CA GLY A 475 -24.52 -10.56 -13.54
C GLY A 475 -23.26 -9.87 -13.02
N GLY A 476 -22.07 -10.32 -13.47
CA GLY A 476 -20.81 -9.64 -13.19
C GLY A 476 -20.90 -8.14 -13.48
N TRP A 477 -20.41 -7.29 -12.58
CA TRP A 477 -20.51 -5.84 -12.72
C TRP A 477 -19.14 -5.22 -13.01
N VAL A 478 -19.13 -4.26 -13.94
CA VAL A 478 -17.93 -3.50 -14.31
C VAL A 478 -18.11 -2.06 -13.85
N ARG A 479 -17.32 -1.65 -12.86
CA ARG A 479 -17.28 -0.23 -12.45
C ARG A 479 -16.28 0.51 -13.34
N LYS A 480 -16.75 1.57 -14.00
CA LYS A 480 -15.88 2.47 -14.77
C LYS A 480 -15.65 3.76 -14.01
N THR A 481 -14.39 4.08 -13.71
CA THR A 481 -14.01 5.39 -13.18
C THR A 481 -13.36 6.19 -14.30
N ARG A 482 -14.08 7.20 -14.79
CA ARG A 482 -13.63 8.04 -15.91
C ARG A 482 -12.65 9.11 -15.41
N THR A 483 -11.43 9.08 -15.94
CA THR A 483 -10.42 10.11 -15.67
C THR A 483 -10.28 10.99 -16.91
N THR A 484 -10.95 12.13 -16.91
CA THR A 484 -10.92 13.03 -18.08
C THR A 484 -9.53 13.65 -18.22
N SER A 485 -8.87 13.38 -19.35
CA SER A 485 -7.65 14.07 -19.75
C SER A 485 -7.88 15.60 -19.71
N PRO A 486 -6.94 16.39 -19.14
CA PRO A 486 -7.00 17.85 -19.23
C PRO A 486 -6.81 18.35 -20.68
N PHE A 487 -6.44 17.47 -21.63
CA PHE A 487 -6.32 17.77 -23.05
C PHE A 487 -7.49 17.16 -23.80
N ARG A 488 -8.58 17.91 -23.92
CA ARG A 488 -9.56 17.66 -24.99
C ARG A 488 -9.08 18.37 -26.26
N PRO A 489 -8.94 17.65 -27.40
CA PRO A 489 -8.58 18.27 -28.67
C PRO A 489 -9.61 19.29 -29.20
N GLU A 490 -10.84 19.30 -28.68
CA GLU A 490 -11.99 19.96 -29.33
C GLU A 490 -12.58 21.19 -28.61
N THR A 491 -11.90 21.81 -27.63
CA THR A 491 -12.39 23.07 -27.04
C THR A 491 -11.44 24.23 -27.29
N SER A 492 -11.31 24.65 -28.55
CA SER A 492 -10.76 25.97 -28.91
C SER A 492 -11.73 27.12 -28.62
N ASP A 493 -12.99 26.83 -28.28
CA ASP A 493 -14.06 27.85 -28.25
C ASP A 493 -14.58 28.22 -26.86
N GLN A 494 -13.98 27.73 -25.77
CA GLN A 494 -14.37 28.20 -24.43
C GLN A 494 -13.68 29.54 -24.09
N LYS A 495 -14.42 30.64 -24.33
CA LYS A 495 -14.08 31.97 -23.81
C LYS A 495 -13.90 31.91 -22.27
N PRO A 496 -12.86 32.56 -21.71
CA PRO A 496 -12.66 32.60 -20.27
C PRO A 496 -13.79 33.40 -19.61
N GLY A 497 -14.51 32.80 -18.65
CA GLY A 497 -15.46 33.53 -17.80
C GLY A 497 -16.90 33.00 -17.73
N LYS A 498 -17.22 31.79 -18.19
CA LYS A 498 -18.48 31.13 -17.78
C LYS A 498 -18.18 30.07 -16.74
N GLY A 499 -18.78 30.26 -15.56
CA GLY A 499 -18.65 29.38 -14.41
C GLY A 499 -18.99 27.93 -14.74
N PHE A 500 -18.45 27.03 -13.91
CA PHE A 500 -18.73 25.60 -13.94
C PHE A 500 -20.24 25.35 -14.08
N PRO A 501 -20.68 24.42 -14.94
CA PRO A 501 -22.06 23.97 -14.94
C PRO A 501 -22.36 23.34 -13.58
N THR A 502 -23.23 23.99 -12.80
CA THR A 502 -23.91 23.40 -11.66
C THR A 502 -24.83 22.32 -12.19
N GLY A 503 -24.34 21.08 -12.19
CA GLY A 503 -25.05 19.93 -12.71
C GLY A 503 -24.32 18.64 -12.41
N PHE A 504 -23.92 18.44 -11.15
CA PHE A 504 -23.52 17.12 -10.67
C PHE A 504 -24.80 16.36 -10.31
N GLY A 505 -25.17 15.41 -11.16
CA GLY A 505 -26.08 14.34 -10.76
C GLY A 505 -25.49 13.60 -9.56
N ASN A 506 -26.36 13.25 -8.61
CA ASN A 506 -26.01 12.50 -7.42
C ASN A 506 -25.18 11.25 -7.79
N GLY A 507 -23.91 11.26 -7.38
CA GLY A 507 -22.90 10.23 -7.66
C GLY A 507 -21.88 10.15 -6.52
N PRO A 508 -21.05 9.09 -6.48
CA PRO A 508 -20.98 8.18 -5.35
C PRO A 508 -19.85 8.51 -4.36
N ALA A 509 -20.10 9.43 -3.44
CA ALA A 509 -19.33 9.57 -2.20
C ALA A 509 -19.97 8.83 -1.00
N LYS A 510 -21.10 8.14 -1.21
CA LYS A 510 -21.79 7.35 -0.16
C LYS A 510 -21.47 5.84 -0.17
N TYR A 511 -20.73 5.34 -1.17
CA TYR A 511 -20.74 3.92 -1.53
C TYR A 511 -19.60 3.05 -0.96
N TRP A 512 -18.84 3.56 0.00
CA TRP A 512 -17.69 2.84 0.58
C TRP A 512 -17.79 2.68 2.11
N GLY A 513 -19.00 2.71 2.68
CA GLY A 513 -19.16 2.73 4.14
C GLY A 513 -18.60 4.02 4.78
N TYR A 514 -18.59 5.11 4.02
CA TYR A 514 -18.19 6.41 4.50
C TYR A 514 -19.29 6.98 5.39
N ALA A 515 -19.04 7.05 6.70
CA ALA A 515 -19.83 7.87 7.60
C ALA A 515 -19.65 9.34 7.19
N PRO A 516 -20.73 10.10 6.92
CA PRO A 516 -20.63 11.55 6.81
C PRO A 516 -20.23 12.11 8.18
N GLU A 517 -19.21 12.97 8.24
CA GLU A 517 -18.96 13.75 9.46
C GLU A 517 -20.09 14.78 9.64
N GLU A 518 -20.81 14.67 10.76
CA GLU A 518 -21.63 15.75 11.30
C GLU A 518 -20.72 16.89 11.75
N THR A 519 -20.84 18.04 11.10
CA THR A 519 -20.16 19.27 11.49
C THR A 519 -20.81 19.85 12.74
N PHE A 520 -20.10 19.83 13.87
CA PHE A 520 -20.41 20.67 15.03
C PHE A 520 -19.99 22.12 14.76
N ALA A 521 -20.97 23.02 14.81
CA ALA A 521 -20.78 24.44 15.14
C ALA A 521 -22.09 25.00 15.73
N GLU A 522 -22.16 25.07 17.06
CA GLU A 522 -22.93 26.07 17.83
C GLU A 522 -22.25 27.45 17.62
N ASP A 523 -22.86 28.64 17.61
CA ASP A 523 -24.19 29.12 17.96
C ASP A 523 -24.42 30.52 17.32
N MET A 524 -25.69 30.92 17.23
CA MET A 524 -26.27 32.26 17.41
C MET A 524 -27.25 32.78 16.33
N SER A 525 -28.52 32.73 16.76
CA SER A 525 -29.54 33.79 16.72
C SER A 525 -30.67 33.71 15.66
N ASN A 526 -31.85 33.35 16.19
CA ASN A 526 -33.21 33.84 15.91
C ASN A 526 -33.63 34.15 14.46
N VAL A 527 -34.62 33.40 13.96
CA VAL A 527 -36.00 33.86 13.71
C VAL A 527 -36.90 32.64 13.42
N SER A 528 -38.09 32.66 14.03
CA SER A 528 -39.11 31.61 13.97
C SER A 528 -39.85 31.52 12.63
N THR A 529 -40.19 30.31 12.20
CA THR A 529 -41.57 29.75 12.03
C THR A 529 -41.59 28.68 10.95
N GLY A 530 -42.23 27.54 11.24
CA GLY A 530 -42.59 26.53 10.24
C GLY A 530 -42.39 25.09 10.71
N SER A 531 -43.33 24.59 11.50
CA SER A 531 -43.50 23.20 11.94
C SER A 531 -43.68 22.20 10.80
N ILE A 532 -43.09 20.99 10.93
CA ILE A 532 -43.52 19.66 10.40
C ILE A 532 -42.56 18.57 10.95
N PRO A 533 -43.02 17.29 11.14
CA PRO A 533 -42.86 16.54 12.39
C PRO A 533 -41.64 15.63 12.54
N GLN A 534 -41.37 15.33 13.82
CA GLN A 534 -40.42 14.36 14.37
C GLN A 534 -40.53 12.97 13.74
N THR A 535 -39.38 12.42 13.34
CA THR A 535 -39.12 10.96 13.35
C THR A 535 -37.61 10.70 13.24
N PHE A 536 -37.09 9.92 14.19
CA PHE A 536 -35.79 9.24 14.23
C PHE A 536 -34.50 10.09 14.24
N ALA A 537 -34.11 10.51 15.44
CA ALA A 537 -32.72 10.64 15.86
C ALA A 537 -32.51 9.61 16.99
N ASP A 538 -31.57 8.68 16.78
CA ASP A 538 -30.90 7.78 17.72
C ASP A 538 -30.59 6.45 17.02
N LEU A 539 -29.42 6.35 16.40
CA LEU A 539 -28.72 5.07 16.26
C LEU A 539 -27.29 5.26 16.77
N SER A 540 -27.11 4.65 17.92
CA SER A 540 -25.91 4.52 18.74
C SER A 540 -24.75 3.84 18.02
N SER A 541 -23.55 4.19 18.49
CA SER A 541 -22.32 3.43 18.39
C SER A 541 -22.54 1.91 18.41
N ASP A 542 -21.94 1.21 17.45
CA ASP A 542 -21.88 -0.25 17.40
C ASP A 542 -21.21 -0.83 18.65
N SER A 543 -22.02 -1.19 19.64
CA SER A 543 -21.77 -2.30 20.55
C SER A 543 -22.60 -3.47 20.03
N GLU A 544 -22.03 -4.30 19.16
CA GLU A 544 -22.62 -5.59 18.84
C GLU A 544 -22.36 -6.55 20.01
N ASP A 545 -23.41 -6.74 20.81
CA ASP A 545 -23.59 -7.91 21.66
C ASP A 545 -23.69 -9.17 20.77
N GLU A 546 -22.63 -9.97 20.74
CA GLU A 546 -22.72 -11.38 20.35
C GLU A 546 -23.32 -12.17 21.52
N THR A 547 -24.66 -12.18 21.62
CA THR A 547 -25.40 -13.27 22.26
C THR A 547 -26.59 -13.68 21.41
N SER A 548 -26.51 -14.87 20.80
CA SER A 548 -27.70 -15.71 20.55
C SER A 548 -27.29 -17.17 20.50
N THR A 549 -28.08 -17.95 21.24
CA THR A 549 -28.13 -19.41 21.40
C THR A 549 -28.15 -20.19 20.10
#